data_AF-E2BVJ0-F1
#
_entry.id   AF-E2BVJ0-F1
#
_cell.length_a   1.000
_cell.length_b   1.000
_cell.length_c   1.000
_cell.angle_alpha   90.00
_cell.angle_beta   90.00
_cell.angle_gamma   90.00
#
_symmetry.space_group_name_H-M   'P 1'
#
loop_
_entity.id
_entity.type
_entity.pdbx_description
1 polymer ?
#
loop_
_entity_poly.entity_id
_entity_poly.type
_entity_poly.pdbx_seq_one_letter_code
_entity_poly.pdbx_strand_id
1 'polypeptide(L)' 'YELLEHPAYSPDLAPSDYYLFPNLKKFLAGKRFIHQMTKLLQPWMD' A
#
# COMPACT_ATOMS: atom_id res chain seq x y z
N TYR A 1 -20.68 13.46 9.01
CA TYR A 1 -20.11 12.31 8.29
C TYR A 1 -21.27 11.42 7.93
N GLU A 2 -21.57 11.28 6.65
CA GLU A 2 -22.67 10.45 6.17
C GLU A 2 -22.10 9.08 5.81
N LEU A 3 -22.67 8.02 6.39
CA LEU A 3 -22.18 6.67 6.20
C LEU A 3 -22.73 6.16 4.86
N LEU A 4 -21.90 6.11 3.83
CA LEU A 4 -22.25 5.48 2.57
C LEU A 4 -22.38 3.97 2.80
N GLU A 5 -23.54 3.41 2.47
CA GLU A 5 -23.80 1.96 2.54
C GLU A 5 -22.89 1.25 1.53
N HIS A 6 -21.75 0.73 2.00
CA HIS A 6 -20.85 -0.06 1.17
C HIS A 6 -21.22 -1.54 1.32
N PRO A 7 -21.68 -2.22 0.26
CA PRO A 7 -21.95 -3.65 0.33
C PRO A 7 -20.67 -4.40 0.72
N ALA A 8 -20.82 -5.46 1.52
CA ALA A 8 -19.70 -6.28 1.96
C ALA A 8 -18.95 -6.85 0.74
N TYR A 9 -17.64 -6.58 0.66
CA TYR A 9 -16.73 -7.06 -0.39
C TYR A 9 -17.02 -6.57 -1.82
N SER A 10 -17.21 -5.26 -2.01
CA SER A 10 -17.09 -4.63 -3.34
C SER A 10 -15.79 -3.82 -3.48
N PRO A 11 -14.66 -4.46 -3.84
CA PRO A 11 -13.42 -3.75 -4.15
C PRO A 11 -13.54 -2.87 -5.40
N ASP A 12 -14.50 -3.11 -6.29
CA ASP A 12 -14.75 -2.27 -7.48
C ASP A 12 -15.48 -0.95 -7.17
N LEU A 13 -16.07 -0.83 -5.97
CA LEU A 13 -16.95 0.28 -5.64
C LEU A 13 -16.23 1.42 -4.90
N ALA A 14 -15.02 1.17 -4.39
CA ALA A 14 -14.23 2.17 -3.70
C ALA A 14 -13.27 2.87 -4.68
N PRO A 15 -13.37 4.20 -4.87
CA PRO A 15 -12.44 4.97 -5.71
C PRO A 15 -10.95 4.78 -5.37
N SER A 16 -10.65 4.46 -4.10
CA SER A 16 -9.29 4.12 -3.67
C SER A 16 -8.75 2.86 -4.35
N ASP A 17 -9.57 1.83 -4.51
CA ASP A 17 -9.16 0.50 -4.96
C ASP A 17 -8.88 0.42 -6.46
N TYR A 18 -9.68 1.09 -7.29
CA TYR A 18 -9.48 1.09 -8.73
C TYR A 18 -8.67 2.27 -9.28
N TYR A 19 -8.62 3.42 -8.59
CA TYR A 19 -7.90 4.60 -9.08
C TYR A 19 -6.63 4.90 -8.29
N LEU A 20 -6.71 5.00 -6.96
CA LEU A 20 -5.57 5.46 -6.16
C LEU A 20 -4.47 4.39 -6.03
N PHE A 21 -4.82 3.18 -5.59
CA PHE A 21 -3.83 2.14 -5.32
C PHE A 21 -3.08 1.64 -6.56
N PRO A 22 -3.68 1.51 -7.76
CA PRO A 22 -2.92 1.14 -8.96
C PRO A 22 -1.90 2.20 -9.35
N ASN A 23 -2.26 3.48 -9.28
CA ASN A 23 -1.34 4.58 -9.58
C ASN A 23 -0.23 4.70 -8.53
N LEU A 24 -0.58 4.50 -7.25
CA LEU A 24 0.40 4.48 -6.16
C LEU A 24 1.36 3.30 -6.30
N LYS A 25 0.89 2.10 -6.66
CA LYS A 25 1.74 0.93 -6.93
C LYS A 25 2.74 1.22 -8.05
N LYS A 26 2.31 1.86 -9.14
CA LYS A 26 3.20 2.28 -10.23
C LYS A 26 4.25 3.29 -9.75
N PHE A 27 3.84 4.27 -8.93
CA PHE A 27 4.75 5.27 -8.38
C PHE A 27 5.78 4.66 -7.41
N LEU A 28 5.39 3.68 -6.62
CA LEU A 28 6.25 3.00 -5.64
C LEU A 28 7.10 1.88 -6.25
N ALA A 29 6.78 1.43 -7.47
CA ALA A 29 7.53 0.40 -8.16
C ALA A 29 9.02 0.77 -8.28
N GLY A 30 9.90 -0.17 -7.90
CA GLY A 30 11.35 0.03 -7.92
C GLY A 30 11.92 0.87 -6.76
N LYS A 31 11.09 1.49 -5.92
CA LYS A 31 11.56 2.18 -4.71
C LYS A 31 11.80 1.18 -3.59
N ARG A 32 13.03 1.12 -3.08
CA ARG A 32 13.37 0.35 -1.86
C ARG A 32 13.39 1.28 -0.66
N PHE A 33 12.44 1.11 0.25
CA PHE A 33 12.43 1.81 1.52
C PHE A 33 13.21 0.99 2.54
N ILE A 34 14.47 1.35 2.75
CA ILE A 34 15.29 0.72 3.76
C ILE A 34 14.92 1.36 5.10
N HIS A 35 14.33 0.56 5.99
CA HIS A 35 14.08 1.01 7.34
C HIS A 35 15.40 1.04 8.12
N GLN A 36 15.55 1.98 9.05
CA GLN A 36 16.79 2.10 9.83
C GLN A 36 17.08 0.80 10.62
N MET A 37 16.04 0.08 11.07
CA MET A 37 16.20 -1.24 11.70
C MET A 37 16.85 -2.26 10.75
N THR A 38 16.49 -2.27 9.46
CA THR A 38 17.06 -3.22 8.50
C THR A 38 18.54 -2.96 8.25
N LYS A 39 19.01 -1.71 8.34
CA LYS A 39 20.46 -1.41 8.30
C LYS A 39 21.21 -1.96 9.51
N LEU A 40 20.57 -1.97 10.69
CA LEU A 40 21.19 -2.42 11.93
C LEU A 40 21.21 -3.95 12.07
N LEU A 41 20.27 -4.65 11.42
CA LEU A 41 20.19 -6.11 11.41
C LEU A 41 20.97 -6.76 10.27
N GLN A 42 21.59 -5.97 9.40
CA GLN A 42 22.35 -6.46 8.25
C GLN A 42 23.40 -7.55 8.60
N PRO A 43 24.19 -7.44 9.69
CA PRO A 43 25.19 -8.46 10.04
C PRO A 43 24.62 -9.81 10.48
N TRP A 44 23.31 -9.89 10.74
CA TRP A 44 22.63 -11.10 11.23
C TRP A 44 21.71 -11.73 10.18
N MET A 45 21.57 -11.08 9.01
CA MET A 45 20.74 -11.59 7.90
C MET A 45 21.58 -12.09 6.71
N ASP A 46 22.91 -12.09 6.83
CA ASP A 46 23.86 -12.76 5.92
C ASP A 46 24.25 -14.15 6.47
#